data_AF-A0A821FAF9-F1
#
_entry.id   AF-A0A821FAF9-F1
#
_cell.length_a   1.000
_cell.length_b   1.000
_cell.length_c   1.000
_cell.angle_alpha   90.00
_cell.angle_beta   90.00
_cell.angle_gamma   90.00
#
_symmetry.space_group_name_H-M   'P 1'
#
loop_
_entity.id
_entity.type
_entity.pdbx_description
1 polymer ?
#
loop_
_entity_poly.entity_id
_entity_poly.type
_entity_poly.pdbx_seq_one_letter_code
_entity_poly.pdbx_strand_id
1 'polypeptide(L)'
;MCSSSSTNASVSSKLTPRQTISFTKDNLLTTVFDANKTLWILDGYDEIVQNIPAYLKCLLKQLLNTPHHIVTSRPYLNTLSYDAKMEITGFKDENIKEYVEQFFNQMEDELDNAIIKSQALLKYLQTNRSIWGVAHMPVNLEVICSIWSNEDSLETKDLTITSLYNVMTEWLCRRYLTRIHKQILQLSKDEIDQYCQKELEFLESLAFHAMKNNTIMIQPLLLKNALKE
;
A
#
# COMPACT_ATOMS: atom_id res chain seq x y z
N MET A 1 5.70 25.97 -25.13
CA MET A 1 4.52 25.66 -25.95
C MET A 1 4.48 24.15 -26.15
N CYS A 2 3.48 23.46 -25.62
CA CYS A 2 3.28 22.04 -25.90
C CYS A 2 2.72 21.94 -27.32
N SER A 3 3.49 21.38 -28.24
CA SER A 3 3.09 21.21 -29.64
C SER A 3 1.89 20.27 -29.76
N SER A 4 0.94 20.68 -30.60
CA SER A 4 -0.35 20.06 -30.88
C SER A 4 -0.21 18.73 -31.63
N SER A 5 -0.10 17.63 -30.90
CA SER A 5 -0.45 16.31 -31.42
C SER A 5 -1.72 15.80 -30.73
N SER A 6 -2.78 15.67 -31.52
CA SER A 6 -4.10 15.16 -31.15
C SER A 6 -4.01 13.69 -30.75
N THR A 7 -4.06 13.44 -29.45
CA THR A 7 -4.26 12.10 -28.88
C THR A 7 -5.38 12.20 -27.86
N ASN A 8 -6.49 11.51 -28.14
CA ASN A 8 -7.61 11.35 -27.22
C ASN A 8 -7.14 10.50 -26.04
N ALA A 9 -6.90 11.14 -24.90
CA ALA A 9 -6.69 10.44 -23.63
C ALA A 9 -7.98 10.55 -22.80
N SER A 10 -8.67 9.43 -22.60
CA SER A 10 -9.77 9.33 -21.65
C SER A 10 -9.19 9.16 -20.24
N VAL A 11 -9.35 10.15 -19.37
CA VAL A 11 -9.08 10.00 -17.94
C VAL A 11 -10.27 9.25 -17.35
N SER A 12 -10.05 7.98 -17.01
CA SER A 12 -11.01 7.13 -16.31
C SER A 12 -10.39 6.68 -15.00
N SER A 13 -10.61 7.42 -13.92
CA SER A 13 -10.50 6.88 -12.57
C SER A 13 -11.19 7.80 -11.56
N LYS A 14 -12.24 7.27 -10.93
CA LYS A 14 -12.88 7.71 -9.68
C LYS A 14 -13.54 9.11 -9.60
N LEU A 15 -13.42 9.97 -10.61
CA LEU A 15 -14.11 11.27 -10.66
C LEU A 15 -15.32 11.22 -11.64
N THR A 16 -16.48 10.73 -11.14
CA THR A 16 -17.87 10.98 -11.61
C THR A 16 -18.27 10.66 -13.09
N PRO A 17 -19.58 10.66 -13.48
CA PRO A 17 -20.08 9.87 -14.60
C PRO A 17 -19.75 10.45 -15.97
N ARG A 18 -19.49 9.53 -16.92
CA ARG A 18 -19.16 9.74 -18.34
C ARG A 18 -19.80 11.00 -18.94
N GLN A 19 -19.04 12.09 -18.99
CA GLN A 19 -19.24 13.14 -19.98
C GLN A 19 -18.01 13.16 -20.87
N THR A 20 -18.22 12.75 -22.13
CA THR A 20 -17.21 12.85 -23.18
C THR A 20 -17.08 14.31 -23.57
N ILE A 21 -16.12 15.00 -22.99
CA ILE A 21 -15.85 16.38 -23.33
C ILE A 21 -14.58 16.41 -24.20
N SER A 22 -14.68 16.96 -25.40
CA SER A 22 -13.54 17.18 -26.29
C SER A 22 -12.80 18.45 -25.86
N PHE A 23 -11.55 18.32 -25.42
CA PHE A 23 -10.79 19.43 -24.84
C PHE A 23 -9.52 19.76 -25.62
N THR A 24 -9.26 21.05 -25.80
CA THR A 24 -7.92 21.57 -26.04
C THR A 24 -7.10 21.45 -24.74
N LYS A 25 -5.92 20.83 -24.83
CA LYS A 25 -5.09 20.36 -23.69
C LYS A 25 -4.64 21.45 -22.71
N ASP A 26 -4.80 22.74 -23.02
CA ASP A 26 -4.08 23.79 -22.31
C ASP A 26 -4.79 24.39 -21.09
N ASN A 27 -6.10 24.18 -20.85
CA ASN A 27 -6.80 24.85 -19.73
C ASN A 27 -7.85 24.02 -18.96
N LEU A 28 -7.91 22.70 -19.16
CA LEU A 28 -8.95 21.82 -18.59
C LEU A 28 -9.19 22.02 -17.08
N LEU A 29 -8.12 22.16 -16.30
CA LEU A 29 -8.23 22.36 -14.85
C LEU A 29 -8.91 23.67 -14.48
N THR A 30 -8.55 24.78 -15.14
CA THR A 30 -9.12 26.10 -14.86
C THR A 30 -10.55 26.27 -15.37
N THR A 31 -10.94 25.49 -16.38
CA THR A 31 -12.29 25.58 -16.96
C THR A 31 -13.32 24.79 -16.16
N VAL A 32 -12.88 23.72 -15.48
CA VAL A 32 -13.76 22.81 -14.73
C VAL A 32 -13.71 23.09 -13.23
N PHE A 33 -12.56 23.52 -12.71
CA PHE A 33 -12.33 23.70 -11.27
C PHE A 33 -12.00 25.15 -10.93
N ASP A 34 -12.69 25.67 -9.91
CA ASP A 34 -12.38 26.98 -9.33
C ASP A 34 -11.06 26.87 -8.56
N ALA A 35 -10.02 27.56 -9.04
CA ALA A 35 -8.68 27.50 -8.50
C ALA A 35 -8.59 27.90 -7.01
N ASN A 36 -9.50 28.75 -6.53
CA ASN A 36 -9.50 29.22 -5.14
C ASN A 36 -10.30 28.31 -4.20
N LYS A 37 -11.06 27.35 -4.74
CA LYS A 37 -11.91 26.42 -3.97
C LYS A 37 -11.50 24.96 -4.12
N THR A 38 -10.43 24.70 -4.87
CA THR A 38 -9.98 23.35 -5.19
C THR A 38 -8.62 23.09 -4.58
N LEU A 39 -8.52 22.05 -3.75
CA LEU A 39 -7.27 21.50 -3.24
C LEU A 39 -6.99 20.16 -3.93
N TRP A 40 -5.82 20.02 -4.52
CA TRP A 40 -5.39 18.77 -5.14
C TRP A 40 -4.55 17.94 -4.17
N ILE A 41 -4.82 16.63 -4.08
CA ILE A 41 -3.98 15.67 -3.35
C ILE A 41 -3.36 14.74 -4.38
N LEU A 42 -2.04 14.83 -4.54
CA LEU A 42 -1.26 14.04 -5.49
C LEU A 42 -0.48 13.00 -4.69
N ASP A 43 -0.98 11.77 -4.69
CA ASP A 43 -0.42 10.67 -3.90
C ASP A 43 0.61 9.87 -4.72
N GLY A 44 1.80 9.61 -4.15
CA GLY A 44 2.81 8.74 -4.73
C GLY A 44 3.66 9.36 -5.85
N TYR A 45 4.21 10.56 -5.65
CA TYR A 45 5.06 11.20 -6.67
C TYR A 45 6.30 10.37 -7.06
N ASP A 46 6.88 9.65 -6.09
CA ASP A 46 8.05 8.80 -6.31
C ASP A 46 7.79 7.63 -7.27
N GLU A 47 6.53 7.21 -7.42
CA GLU A 47 6.13 6.11 -8.29
C GLU A 47 6.21 6.47 -9.78
N ILE A 48 6.09 7.77 -10.12
CA ILE A 48 6.01 8.22 -11.51
C ILE A 48 7.17 9.13 -11.93
N VAL A 49 7.88 9.78 -11.01
CA VAL A 49 8.86 10.83 -11.34
C VAL A 49 9.98 10.35 -12.26
N GLN A 50 10.42 9.10 -12.12
CA GLN A 50 11.50 8.55 -12.95
C GLN A 50 11.06 8.24 -14.38
N ASN A 51 9.77 7.98 -14.60
CA ASN A 51 9.23 7.63 -15.91
C ASN A 51 7.79 8.12 -16.05
N ILE A 52 7.61 9.44 -16.12
CA ILE A 52 6.29 10.05 -16.25
C ILE A 52 5.71 9.70 -17.62
N PRO A 53 4.55 9.02 -17.70
CA PRO A 53 3.93 8.68 -18.98
C PRO A 53 3.64 9.94 -19.81
N ALA A 54 3.86 9.87 -21.12
CA ALA A 54 3.72 11.03 -22.01
C ALA A 54 2.34 11.71 -21.92
N TYR A 55 1.28 10.93 -21.72
CA TYR A 55 -0.08 11.44 -21.56
C TYR A 55 -0.28 12.20 -20.23
N LEU A 56 0.47 11.84 -19.18
CA LEU A 56 0.35 12.42 -17.85
C LEU A 56 1.24 13.66 -17.68
N LYS A 57 2.33 13.77 -18.45
CA LYS A 57 3.34 14.84 -18.31
C LYS A 57 2.74 16.25 -18.34
N CYS A 58 1.80 16.50 -19.24
CA CYS A 58 1.12 17.80 -19.34
C CYS A 58 0.20 18.05 -18.15
N LEU A 59 -0.61 17.06 -17.79
CA LEU A 59 -1.55 17.15 -16.67
C LEU A 59 -0.82 17.34 -15.33
N LEU A 60 0.23 16.56 -15.07
CA LEU A 60 1.03 16.69 -13.85
C LEU A 60 1.65 18.10 -13.76
N LYS A 61 2.20 18.62 -14.86
CA LYS A 61 2.73 19.99 -14.88
C LYS A 61 1.64 21.02 -14.56
N GLN A 62 0.43 20.85 -15.09
CA GLN A 62 -0.69 21.75 -14.79
C GLN A 62 -1.11 21.64 -13.32
N LEU A 63 -1.21 20.43 -12.76
CA LEU A 63 -1.56 20.19 -11.36
C LEU A 63 -0.53 20.80 -10.40
N LEU A 64 0.77 20.63 -10.68
CA LEU A 64 1.85 21.21 -9.88
C LEU A 64 1.92 22.74 -9.96
N ASN A 65 1.28 23.35 -10.96
CA ASN A 65 1.16 24.81 -11.08
C ASN A 65 -0.13 25.37 -10.44
N THR A 66 -0.97 24.52 -9.83
CA THR A 66 -2.18 24.99 -9.13
C THR A 66 -1.82 25.66 -7.81
N PRO A 67 -2.60 26.66 -7.36
CA PRO A 67 -2.30 27.40 -6.13
C PRO A 67 -2.38 26.56 -4.86
N HIS A 68 -3.19 25.48 -4.88
CA HIS A 68 -3.43 24.65 -3.71
C HIS A 68 -3.27 23.17 -4.07
N HIS A 69 -2.15 22.58 -3.67
CA HIS A 69 -1.93 21.15 -3.80
C HIS A 69 -1.03 20.60 -2.70
N ILE A 70 -1.25 19.33 -2.36
CA ILE A 70 -0.41 18.53 -1.46
C ILE A 70 0.13 17.37 -2.29
N VAL A 71 1.44 17.13 -2.18
CA VAL A 71 2.11 16.00 -2.83
C VAL A 71 2.68 15.09 -1.76
N THR A 72 2.39 13.80 -1.85
CA THR A 72 3.09 12.78 -1.05
C THR A 72 4.20 12.16 -1.89
N SER A 73 5.32 11.85 -1.24
CA SER A 73 6.43 11.16 -1.88
C SER A 73 7.29 10.47 -0.83
N ARG A 74 7.93 9.36 -1.19
CA ARG A 74 9.00 8.79 -0.39
C ARG A 74 10.22 9.73 -0.34
N PRO A 75 10.97 9.77 0.78
CA PRO A 75 12.05 10.75 0.97
C PRO A 75 13.13 10.75 -0.12
N TYR A 76 13.43 9.60 -0.71
CA TYR A 76 14.54 9.42 -1.65
C TYR A 76 14.27 9.92 -3.08
N LEU A 77 13.03 10.28 -3.42
CA LEU A 77 12.65 10.79 -4.74
C LEU A 77 11.86 12.11 -4.70
N ASN A 78 11.92 12.81 -3.56
CA ASN A 78 11.30 14.12 -3.42
C ASN A 78 12.18 15.21 -4.06
N THR A 79 12.06 15.38 -5.38
CA THR A 79 12.82 16.38 -6.16
C THR A 79 12.14 17.74 -6.28
N LEU A 80 10.95 17.91 -5.69
CA LEU A 80 10.16 19.13 -5.82
C LEU A 80 10.56 20.17 -4.77
N SER A 81 10.48 21.45 -5.16
CA SER A 81 10.72 22.57 -4.25
C SER A 81 9.38 23.15 -3.79
N TYR A 82 9.18 23.18 -2.47
CA TYR A 82 7.98 23.68 -1.81
C TYR A 82 8.35 24.56 -0.63
N ASP A 83 7.50 25.56 -0.35
CA ASP A 83 7.65 26.46 0.80
C ASP A 83 7.42 25.72 2.13
N ALA A 84 6.49 24.76 2.14
CA ALA A 84 6.19 23.91 3.27
C ALA A 84 6.55 22.45 2.96
N LYS A 85 7.29 21.82 3.85
CA LYS A 85 7.63 20.39 3.79
C LYS A 85 7.30 19.76 5.13
N MET A 86 6.62 18.61 5.08
CA MET A 86 6.23 17.84 6.26
C MET A 86 6.79 16.43 6.12
N GLU A 87 7.27 15.87 7.22
CA GLU A 87 7.75 14.49 7.29
C GLU A 87 6.82 13.69 8.18
N ILE A 88 6.41 12.51 7.70
CA ILE A 88 5.64 11.55 8.48
C ILE A 88 6.64 10.62 9.18
N THR A 89 6.80 10.80 10.49
CA THR A 89 7.80 10.06 11.29
C THR A 89 7.26 8.77 11.91
N GLY A 90 6.03 8.38 11.59
CA GLY A 90 5.36 7.21 12.17
C GLY A 90 4.55 7.52 13.43
N PHE A 91 4.11 6.46 14.10
CA PHE A 91 3.32 6.51 15.32
C PHE A 91 4.17 6.76 16.56
N LYS A 92 3.59 7.46 17.53
CA LYS A 92 4.09 7.53 18.90
C LYS A 92 3.54 6.34 19.71
N ASP A 93 4.15 6.10 20.88
CA ASP A 93 3.70 5.08 21.84
C ASP A 93 2.20 5.15 22.14
N GLU A 94 1.63 6.35 22.26
CA GLU A 94 0.19 6.53 22.51
C GLU A 94 -0.65 6.16 21.29
N ASN A 95 -0.17 6.45 20.07
CA ASN A 95 -0.86 6.08 18.84
C ASN A 95 -0.88 4.56 18.64
N ILE A 96 0.20 3.86 19.04
CA ILE A 96 0.23 2.39 19.00
C ILE A 96 -0.86 1.81 19.91
N LYS A 97 -0.99 2.33 21.14
CA LYS A 97 -2.03 1.89 22.09
C LYS A 97 -3.43 2.11 21.51
N GLU A 98 -3.71 3.32 21.06
CA GLU A 98 -4.98 3.69 20.47
C GLU A 98 -5.31 2.83 19.24
N TYR A 99 -4.33 2.61 18.35
CA TYR A 99 -4.51 1.78 17.16
C TYR A 99 -4.84 0.33 17.50
N VAL A 100 -4.08 -0.28 18.43
CA VAL A 100 -4.30 -1.67 18.82
C VAL A 100 -5.70 -1.84 19.43
N GLU A 101 -6.10 -0.95 20.33
CA GLU A 101 -7.44 -0.97 20.93
C GLU A 101 -8.53 -0.83 19.86
N GLN A 102 -8.40 0.14 18.95
CA GLN A 102 -9.35 0.36 17.86
C GLN A 102 -9.45 -0.84 16.90
N PHE A 103 -8.31 -1.45 16.55
CA PHE A 103 -8.26 -2.61 15.67
C PHE A 103 -9.05 -3.80 16.24
N PHE A 104 -8.79 -4.18 17.49
CA PHE A 104 -9.47 -5.34 18.09
C PHE A 104 -10.95 -5.07 18.39
N ASN A 105 -11.30 -3.83 18.77
CA ASN A 105 -12.71 -3.44 18.94
C ASN A 105 -13.53 -3.53 17.64
N GLN A 106 -12.87 -3.42 16.47
CA GLN A 106 -13.53 -3.55 15.16
C GLN A 106 -13.55 -4.99 14.64
N MET A 107 -12.63 -5.84 15.09
CA MET A 107 -12.45 -7.21 14.60
C MET A 107 -13.21 -8.26 15.41
N GLU A 108 -13.35 -8.06 16.73
CA GLU A 108 -13.97 -9.04 17.63
C GLU A 108 -15.43 -8.67 17.91
N ASP A 109 -16.32 -9.66 17.86
CA ASP A 109 -17.75 -9.47 18.19
C ASP A 109 -17.97 -9.29 19.70
N GLU A 110 -17.11 -9.91 20.52
CA GLU A 110 -17.18 -9.86 21.98
C GLU A 110 -16.16 -8.87 22.55
N LEU A 111 -16.66 -7.85 23.25
CA LEU A 111 -15.83 -6.78 23.83
C LEU A 111 -14.76 -7.32 24.80
N ASP A 112 -15.10 -8.32 25.60
CA ASP A 112 -14.15 -8.91 26.56
C ASP A 112 -12.96 -9.57 25.84
N ASN A 113 -13.20 -10.26 24.71
CA ASN A 113 -12.14 -10.85 23.89
C ASN A 113 -11.28 -9.77 23.23
N ALA A 114 -11.89 -8.69 22.74
CA ALA A 114 -11.17 -7.53 22.19
C ALA A 114 -10.20 -6.92 23.22
N ILE A 115 -10.67 -6.73 24.45
CA ILE A 115 -9.87 -6.19 25.56
C ILE A 115 -8.74 -7.15 25.92
N ILE A 116 -9.01 -8.45 26.03
CA ILE A 116 -7.98 -9.45 26.37
C ILE A 116 -6.89 -9.48 25.30
N LYS A 117 -7.25 -9.57 24.01
CA LYS A 117 -6.29 -9.65 22.91
C LYS A 117 -5.46 -8.38 22.77
N SER A 118 -6.10 -7.20 22.83
CA SER A 118 -5.40 -5.91 22.75
C SER A 118 -4.41 -5.73 23.90
N GLN A 119 -4.80 -6.03 25.14
CA GLN A 119 -3.91 -5.95 26.30
C GLN A 119 -2.74 -6.95 26.20
N ALA A 120 -3.01 -8.17 25.74
CA ALA A 120 -1.98 -9.18 25.54
C ALA A 120 -0.95 -8.74 24.49
N LEU A 121 -1.41 -8.21 23.35
CA LEU A 121 -0.53 -7.70 22.30
C LEU A 121 0.29 -6.51 22.80
N LEU A 122 -0.34 -5.52 23.46
CA LEU A 122 0.37 -4.36 24.00
C LEU A 122 1.44 -4.76 25.01
N LYS A 123 1.14 -5.73 25.88
CA LYS A 123 2.12 -6.26 26.82
C LYS A 123 3.29 -6.94 26.09
N TYR A 124 3.01 -7.75 25.07
CA TYR A 124 4.04 -8.39 24.26
C TYR A 124 4.92 -7.37 23.53
N LEU A 125 4.30 -6.36 22.91
CA LEU A 125 4.98 -5.28 22.22
C LEU A 125 5.92 -4.50 23.16
N GLN A 126 5.45 -4.17 24.36
CA GLN A 126 6.24 -3.41 25.34
C GLN A 126 7.40 -4.20 25.96
N THR A 127 7.27 -5.54 26.08
CA THR A 127 8.35 -6.38 26.64
C THR A 127 9.42 -6.75 25.60
N ASN A 128 9.14 -6.59 24.30
CA ASN A 128 10.05 -6.96 23.22
C ASN A 128 10.50 -5.72 22.43
N ARG A 129 11.70 -5.19 22.74
CA ARG A 129 12.22 -3.93 22.15
C ARG A 129 12.30 -3.95 20.62
N SER A 130 12.63 -5.08 20.00
CA SER A 130 12.74 -5.19 18.53
C SER A 130 11.39 -4.90 17.86
N ILE A 131 10.35 -5.66 18.24
CA ILE A 131 9.01 -5.50 17.67
C ILE A 131 8.35 -4.18 18.08
N TRP A 132 8.69 -3.64 19.27
CA TRP A 132 8.26 -2.30 19.68
C TRP A 132 8.71 -1.24 18.66
N GLY A 133 9.99 -1.26 18.28
CA GLY A 133 10.51 -0.34 17.27
C GLY A 133 9.85 -0.51 15.91
N VAL A 134 9.57 -1.76 15.52
CA VAL A 134 8.87 -2.07 14.25
C VAL A 134 7.43 -1.54 14.24
N ALA A 135 6.73 -1.62 15.38
CA ALA A 135 5.33 -1.19 15.55
C ALA A 135 5.12 0.33 15.41
N HIS A 136 6.18 1.13 15.47
CA HIS A 136 6.09 2.58 15.22
C HIS A 136 5.76 2.90 13.76
N MET A 137 5.95 1.95 12.84
CA MET A 137 5.50 2.10 11.46
C MET A 137 4.06 1.58 11.35
N PRO A 138 3.07 2.43 10.99
CA PRO A 138 1.65 2.05 11.00
C PRO A 138 1.33 0.78 10.20
N VAL A 139 1.94 0.64 9.02
CA VAL A 139 1.76 -0.56 8.19
C VAL A 139 2.28 -1.82 8.87
N ASN A 140 3.40 -1.74 9.59
CA ASN A 140 3.92 -2.90 10.31
C ASN A 140 3.04 -3.24 11.51
N LEU A 141 2.51 -2.23 12.23
CA LEU A 141 1.56 -2.44 13.32
C LEU A 141 0.28 -3.15 12.83
N GLU A 142 -0.25 -2.74 11.69
CA GLU A 142 -1.40 -3.41 11.06
C GLU A 142 -1.11 -4.89 10.78
N VAL A 143 0.07 -5.20 10.22
CA VAL A 143 0.49 -6.59 9.98
C VAL A 143 0.60 -7.37 11.30
N ILE A 144 1.20 -6.77 12.33
CA ILE A 144 1.32 -7.39 13.66
C ILE A 144 -0.07 -7.68 14.24
N CYS A 145 -0.98 -6.70 14.23
CA CYS A 145 -2.35 -6.86 14.71
C CYS A 145 -3.10 -7.95 13.93
N SER A 146 -2.94 -7.98 12.61
CA SER A 146 -3.56 -8.98 11.74
C SER A 146 -3.06 -10.40 12.01
N ILE A 147 -1.76 -10.58 12.26
CA ILE A 147 -1.22 -11.88 12.62
C ILE A 147 -1.71 -12.28 14.02
N TRP A 148 -1.64 -11.35 14.99
CA TRP A 148 -2.05 -11.58 16.36
C TRP A 148 -3.55 -11.91 16.51
N SER A 149 -4.41 -11.40 15.62
CA SER A 149 -5.83 -11.73 15.66
C SER A 149 -6.14 -13.16 15.23
N ASN A 150 -5.27 -13.75 14.41
CA ASN A 150 -5.45 -15.07 13.79
C ASN A 150 -4.63 -16.19 14.44
N GLU A 151 -3.57 -15.86 15.18
CA GLU A 151 -2.72 -16.82 15.87
C GLU A 151 -2.72 -16.58 17.39
N ASP A 152 -2.78 -17.65 18.18
CA ASP A 152 -2.76 -17.55 19.65
C ASP A 152 -1.41 -17.04 20.20
N SER A 153 -0.34 -17.11 19.41
CA SER A 153 0.95 -16.53 19.79
C SER A 153 1.92 -16.33 18.63
N LEU A 154 2.54 -15.14 18.56
CA LEU A 154 3.78 -14.93 17.81
C LEU A 154 4.94 -15.61 18.57
N GLU A 155 5.30 -16.85 18.22
CA GLU A 155 6.32 -17.64 18.95
C GLU A 155 7.78 -17.13 18.81
N THR A 156 8.00 -16.00 18.15
CA THR A 156 9.35 -15.56 17.79
C THR A 156 9.84 -14.47 18.74
N LYS A 157 10.84 -14.81 19.56
CA LYS A 157 11.52 -13.89 20.50
C LYS A 157 12.26 -12.74 19.80
N ASP A 158 12.59 -12.88 18.52
CA ASP A 158 13.39 -11.93 17.74
C ASP A 158 12.71 -11.59 16.41
N LEU A 159 11.51 -11.01 16.47
CA LEU A 159 10.83 -10.54 15.26
C LEU A 159 11.59 -9.37 14.62
N THR A 160 12.05 -9.61 13.41
CA THR A 160 12.50 -8.62 12.42
C THR A 160 11.35 -8.30 11.45
N ILE A 161 11.50 -7.23 10.64
CA ILE A 161 10.53 -6.95 9.56
C ILE A 161 10.46 -8.13 8.59
N THR A 162 11.59 -8.75 8.22
CA THR A 162 11.60 -9.90 7.32
C THR A 162 10.83 -11.08 7.89
N SER A 163 11.02 -11.42 9.18
CA SER A 163 10.25 -12.50 9.80
C SER A 163 8.76 -12.17 9.88
N LEU A 164 8.41 -10.90 10.10
CA LEU A 164 7.01 -10.45 10.10
C LEU A 164 6.34 -10.70 8.75
N TYR A 165 7.00 -10.32 7.65
CA TYR A 165 6.48 -10.58 6.31
C TYR A 165 6.49 -12.07 5.95
N ASN A 166 7.44 -12.87 6.45
CA ASN A 166 7.42 -14.32 6.27
C ASN A 166 6.19 -14.97 6.94
N VAL A 167 5.86 -14.56 8.18
CA VAL A 167 4.66 -15.03 8.88
C VAL A 167 3.41 -14.58 8.14
N MET A 168 3.36 -13.33 7.67
CA MET A 168 2.24 -12.83 6.86
C MET A 168 2.04 -13.62 5.57
N THR A 169 3.12 -13.95 4.85
CA THR A 169 3.07 -14.76 3.62
C THR A 169 2.55 -16.17 3.91
N GLU A 170 3.04 -16.81 4.96
CA GLU A 170 2.54 -18.13 5.39
C GLU A 170 1.05 -18.06 5.73
N TRP A 171 0.63 -17.05 6.49
CA TRP A 171 -0.78 -16.82 6.84
C TRP A 171 -1.66 -16.63 5.60
N LEU A 172 -1.22 -15.84 4.61
CA LEU A 172 -1.92 -15.67 3.33
C LEU A 172 -2.05 -16.99 2.57
N CYS A 173 -1.00 -17.82 2.58
CA CYS A 173 -1.01 -19.15 1.98
C CYS A 173 -2.03 -20.07 2.68
N ARG A 174 -2.00 -20.15 4.02
CA ARG A 174 -2.99 -20.91 4.82
C ARG A 174 -4.41 -20.47 4.50
N ARG A 175 -4.65 -19.17 4.45
CA ARG A 175 -5.95 -18.57 4.11
C ARG A 175 -6.40 -18.91 2.69
N TYR A 176 -5.50 -18.83 1.71
CA TYR A 176 -5.77 -19.19 0.32
C TYR A 176 -6.15 -20.66 0.21
N LEU A 177 -5.33 -21.56 0.75
CA LEU A 177 -5.56 -23.00 0.72
C LEU A 177 -6.91 -23.36 1.36
N THR A 178 -7.27 -22.71 2.48
CA THR A 178 -8.53 -22.98 3.21
C THR A 178 -9.74 -22.71 2.32
N ARG A 179 -9.68 -21.66 1.49
CA ARG A 179 -10.74 -21.31 0.55
C ARG A 179 -10.88 -22.31 -0.61
N ILE A 180 -9.80 -22.98 -1.00
CA ILE A 180 -9.82 -23.97 -2.09
C ILE A 180 -9.98 -25.42 -1.61
N HIS A 181 -10.46 -25.60 -0.37
CA HIS A 181 -10.92 -26.87 0.22
C HIS A 181 -9.86 -27.98 0.38
N LYS A 182 -8.76 -27.66 1.06
CA LYS A 182 -7.95 -28.69 1.73
C LYS A 182 -8.18 -28.61 3.24
N GLN A 183 -8.21 -29.76 3.93
CA GLN A 183 -8.10 -29.78 5.39
C GLN A 183 -6.65 -29.42 5.75
N ILE A 184 -6.37 -28.14 5.99
CA ILE A 184 -5.01 -27.57 6.14
C ILE A 184 -4.60 -27.39 7.60
N LEU A 185 -5.54 -27.60 8.53
CA LEU A 185 -5.36 -27.31 9.96
C LEU A 185 -4.19 -28.07 10.61
N GLN A 186 -3.58 -29.04 9.91
CA GLN A 186 -2.43 -29.82 10.38
C GLN A 186 -1.18 -29.70 9.51
N LEU A 187 -1.18 -28.86 8.48
CA LEU A 187 0.00 -28.73 7.62
C LEU A 187 1.09 -27.92 8.31
N SER A 188 2.28 -28.50 8.29
CA SER A 188 3.53 -27.82 8.61
C SER A 188 3.81 -26.70 7.61
N LYS A 189 4.71 -25.79 7.99
CA LYS A 189 5.14 -24.69 7.13
C LYS A 189 5.67 -25.18 5.79
N ASP A 190 6.56 -26.17 5.81
CA ASP A 190 7.17 -26.72 4.58
C ASP A 190 6.11 -27.31 3.63
N GLU A 191 5.06 -27.93 4.16
CA GLU A 191 3.96 -28.45 3.34
C GLU A 191 3.13 -27.33 2.72
N ILE A 192 2.91 -26.23 3.43
CA ILE A 192 2.21 -25.05 2.90
C ILE A 192 3.02 -24.39 1.79
N ASP A 193 4.32 -24.22 2.02
CA ASP A 193 5.23 -23.65 1.03
C ASP A 193 5.23 -24.53 -0.24
N GLN A 194 5.25 -25.87 -0.10
CA GLN A 194 5.11 -26.78 -1.24
C GLN A 194 3.78 -26.65 -1.98
N TYR A 195 2.66 -26.50 -1.25
CA TYR A 195 1.35 -26.37 -1.89
C TYR A 195 1.15 -25.06 -2.62
N CYS A 196 1.73 -23.97 -2.11
CA CYS A 196 1.62 -22.64 -2.69
C CYS A 196 2.82 -22.29 -3.59
N GLN A 197 3.77 -23.20 -3.76
CA GLN A 197 5.05 -22.93 -4.43
C GLN A 197 4.85 -22.28 -5.80
N LYS A 198 3.96 -22.84 -6.63
CA LYS A 198 3.72 -22.34 -7.99
C LYS A 198 3.13 -20.93 -8.00
N GLU A 199 2.17 -20.67 -7.11
CA GLU A 199 1.54 -19.37 -6.97
C GLU A 199 2.54 -18.33 -6.44
N LEU A 200 3.37 -18.70 -5.46
CA LEU A 200 4.41 -17.84 -4.90
C LEU A 200 5.49 -17.52 -5.94
N GLU A 201 6.06 -18.51 -6.61
CA GLU A 201 7.06 -18.32 -7.68
C GLU A 201 6.53 -17.38 -8.78
N PHE A 202 5.26 -17.53 -9.16
CA PHE A 202 4.63 -16.63 -10.12
C PHE A 202 4.53 -15.19 -9.59
N LEU A 203 4.05 -15.00 -8.35
CA LEU A 203 3.92 -13.68 -7.74
C LEU A 203 5.28 -13.02 -7.51
N GLU A 204 6.29 -13.79 -7.15
CA GLU A 204 7.68 -13.35 -7.00
C GLU A 204 8.26 -12.87 -8.33
N SER A 205 8.15 -13.66 -9.41
CA SER A 205 8.58 -13.25 -10.75
C SER A 205 7.83 -11.99 -11.19
N LEU A 206 6.53 -11.92 -10.94
CA LEU A 206 5.71 -10.76 -11.27
C LEU A 206 6.19 -9.50 -10.52
N ALA A 207 6.40 -9.60 -9.21
CA ALA A 207 6.89 -8.51 -8.37
C ALA A 207 8.29 -8.06 -8.80
N PHE A 208 9.19 -9.01 -9.08
CA PHE A 208 10.55 -8.73 -9.58
C PHE A 208 10.52 -7.94 -10.89
N HIS A 209 9.73 -8.39 -11.86
CA HIS A 209 9.59 -7.71 -13.15
C HIS A 209 8.93 -6.32 -13.02
N ALA A 210 7.96 -6.18 -12.11
CA ALA A 210 7.32 -4.90 -11.82
C ALA A 210 8.34 -3.90 -11.23
N MET A 211 9.12 -4.33 -10.23
CA MET A 211 10.18 -3.52 -9.63
C MET A 211 11.27 -3.13 -10.63
N LYS A 212 11.71 -4.06 -11.48
CA LYS A 212 12.70 -3.80 -12.55
C LYS A 212 12.23 -2.75 -13.54
N ASN A 213 10.92 -2.68 -13.80
CA ASN A 213 10.31 -1.68 -14.68
C ASN A 213 9.82 -0.42 -13.95
N ASN A 214 10.14 -0.28 -12.64
CA ASN A 214 9.69 0.80 -11.77
C ASN A 214 8.18 1.05 -11.87
N THR A 215 7.40 -0.04 -11.80
CA THR A 215 5.94 0.03 -11.85
C THR A 215 5.31 -0.81 -10.76
N ILE A 216 4.32 -0.23 -10.09
CA ILE A 216 3.53 -0.92 -9.05
C ILE A 216 2.21 -1.42 -9.64
N MET A 217 1.77 -0.80 -10.74
CA MET A 217 0.55 -1.17 -11.46
C MET A 217 0.82 -2.33 -12.42
N ILE A 218 0.33 -3.52 -12.06
CA ILE A 218 0.46 -4.70 -12.90
C ILE A 218 -0.47 -4.59 -14.11
N GLN A 219 0.13 -4.33 -15.28
CA GLN A 219 -0.57 -4.31 -16.56
C GLN A 219 -0.63 -5.71 -17.20
N PRO A 220 -1.61 -5.99 -18.07
CA PRO A 220 -1.72 -7.29 -18.75
C PRO A 220 -0.47 -7.73 -19.53
N LEU A 221 0.34 -6.77 -20.00
CA LEU A 221 1.61 -7.06 -20.67
C LEU A 221 2.65 -7.66 -19.70
N LEU A 222 2.72 -7.18 -18.46
CA LEU A 222 3.63 -7.70 -17.44
C LEU A 222 3.22 -9.12 -17.01
N LEU A 223 1.92 -9.39 -16.94
CA LEU A 223 1.40 -10.76 -16.70
C LEU A 223 1.92 -11.74 -17.75
N LYS A 224 1.96 -11.35 -19.03
CA LYS A 224 2.47 -12.21 -20.10
C LYS A 224 3.97 -12.50 -20.02
N ASN A 225 4.75 -11.65 -19.37
CA ASN A 225 6.18 -11.89 -19.18
C ASN A 225 6.41 -12.84 -18.02
N ALA A 226 5.70 -12.65 -16.90
CA ALA A 226 5.76 -13.55 -15.75
C ALA A 226 5.23 -14.97 -16.05
N LEU A 227 4.33 -15.12 -17.05
CA LEU A 227 3.80 -16.43 -17.48
C LEU A 227 4.70 -17.21 -18.46
N LYS A 228 5.80 -16.61 -18.93
CA LYS A 228 6.71 -17.24 -19.92
C LYS A 228 7.93 -17.88 -19.29
N GLU A 229 8.16 -17.61 -18.01
CA GLU A 229 9.16 -18.26 -17.15
C GLU A 229 8.51 -19.44 -16.42
#